data_AF-A0AAV2I1Z3-F1
#
_entry.id   AF-A0AAV2I1Z3-F1
#
_cell.length_a   1.000
_cell.length_b   1.000
_cell.length_c   1.000
_cell.angle_alpha   90.00
_cell.angle_beta   90.00
_cell.angle_gamma   90.00
#
_symmetry.space_group_name_H-M   'P 1'
#
loop_
_entity.id
_entity.type
_entity.pdbx_description
1 polymer ?
#
loop_
_entity_poly.entity_id
_entity_poly.type
_entity_poly.pdbx_seq_one_letter_code
_entity_poly.pdbx_strand_id
1 'polypeptide(L)'
;MASLGLVVVDELHMIGEGGSRGATLEATLMKITTANSNTQIIGMSATLNNIKDLQDFLAAEVYYNDFRPVILEEYVKVEDNLFKVNQKALDQDSKLEHERFLTYPYNKELHREDPD
;
A
#
# COMPACT_ATOMS: atom_id res chain seq x y z
N MET A 1 -2.53 -11.25 -36.64
CA MET A 1 -3.10 -11.53 -35.30
C MET A 1 -2.75 -10.38 -34.37
N ALA A 2 -3.64 -10.01 -33.45
CA ALA A 2 -3.54 -8.78 -32.67
C ALA A 2 -2.22 -8.70 -31.86
N SER A 3 -1.72 -7.47 -31.75
CA SER A 3 -0.34 -7.05 -31.58
C SER A 3 -0.02 -6.56 -30.17
N LEU A 4 -0.54 -7.24 -29.15
CA LEU A 4 -0.34 -6.80 -27.77
C LEU A 4 1.07 -7.18 -27.31
N GLY A 5 1.96 -6.20 -27.26
CA GLY A 5 3.36 -6.37 -26.85
C GLY A 5 3.63 -6.07 -25.38
N LEU A 6 2.81 -5.23 -24.74
CA LEU A 6 3.00 -4.78 -23.36
C LEU A 6 1.67 -4.54 -22.66
N VAL A 7 1.59 -4.94 -21.39
CA VAL A 7 0.50 -4.64 -20.47
C VAL A 7 1.10 -4.05 -19.20
N VAL A 8 0.63 -2.87 -18.82
CA VAL A 8 1.00 -2.22 -17.55
C VAL A 8 -0.18 -2.33 -16.61
N VAL A 9 0.06 -2.88 -15.43
CA VAL A 9 -0.93 -3.05 -14.37
C VAL A 9 -0.55 -2.13 -13.22
N ASP A 10 -1.41 -1.16 -12.94
CA ASP A 10 -1.31 -0.36 -11.73
C ASP A 10 -2.08 -1.03 -10.59
N GLU A 11 -1.72 -0.73 -9.35
CA GLU A 11 -2.32 -1.31 -8.14
C GLU A 11 -2.37 -2.84 -8.13
N LEU A 12 -1.27 -3.48 -8.53
CA LEU A 12 -1.19 -4.94 -8.58
C LEU A 12 -1.47 -5.61 -7.22
N HIS A 13 -1.36 -4.89 -6.09
CA HIS A 13 -1.79 -5.40 -4.77
C HIS A 13 -3.25 -5.82 -4.69
N MET A 14 -4.09 -5.40 -5.62
CA MET A 14 -5.47 -5.88 -5.74
C MET A 14 -5.56 -7.37 -6.11
N ILE A 15 -4.47 -7.97 -6.58
CA ILE A 15 -4.41 -9.40 -6.84
C ILE A 15 -4.46 -10.19 -5.53
N GLY A 16 -5.24 -11.26 -5.48
CA GLY A 16 -5.50 -11.97 -4.23
C GLY A 16 -6.39 -11.22 -3.23
N GLU A 17 -6.79 -9.96 -3.49
CA GLU A 17 -7.86 -9.33 -2.74
C GLU A 17 -9.19 -10.02 -3.04
N GLY A 18 -9.95 -10.33 -1.99
CA GLY A 18 -11.29 -10.88 -2.13
C GLY A 18 -12.21 -9.92 -2.89
N GLY A 19 -13.15 -10.48 -3.66
CA GLY A 19 -14.18 -9.72 -4.36
C GLY A 19 -14.01 -9.71 -5.88
N SER A 20 -14.84 -8.93 -6.56
CA SER A 20 -14.95 -8.97 -8.02
C SER A 20 -13.75 -8.37 -8.75
N ARG A 21 -13.07 -7.38 -8.15
CA ARG A 21 -11.98 -6.66 -8.81
C ARG A 21 -10.71 -7.50 -8.89
N GLY A 22 -10.23 -8.06 -7.78
CA GLY A 22 -9.07 -8.95 -7.75
C GLY A 22 -9.24 -10.15 -8.67
N ALA A 23 -10.39 -10.83 -8.58
CA ALA A 23 -10.71 -11.97 -9.46
C ALA A 23 -10.75 -11.59 -10.96
N THR A 24 -11.23 -10.39 -11.30
CA THR A 24 -11.23 -9.91 -12.69
C THR A 24 -9.81 -9.64 -13.18
N LEU A 25 -8.96 -9.05 -12.34
CA LEU A 25 -7.56 -8.78 -12.65
C LEU A 25 -6.79 -10.10 -12.90
N GLU A 26 -6.94 -11.07 -11.99
CA GLU A 26 -6.34 -12.41 -12.12
C GLU A 26 -6.77 -13.11 -13.40
N ALA A 27 -8.07 -13.15 -13.67
CA ALA A 27 -8.61 -13.77 -14.87
C ALA A 27 -8.13 -13.06 -16.15
N THR A 28 -7.94 -11.75 -16.11
CA THR A 28 -7.44 -10.97 -17.23
C THR A 28 -5.97 -11.29 -17.51
N LEU A 29 -5.13 -11.31 -16.47
CA LEU A 29 -3.71 -11.65 -16.59
C LEU A 29 -3.52 -13.08 -17.08
N MET A 30 -4.27 -14.04 -16.53
CA MET A 30 -4.23 -15.43 -16.97
C MET A 30 -4.62 -15.57 -18.46
N LYS A 31 -5.64 -14.85 -18.93
CA LYS A 31 -6.01 -14.87 -20.36
C LYS A 31 -4.91 -14.33 -21.25
N ILE A 32 -4.24 -13.25 -20.83
CA ILE A 32 -3.17 -12.61 -21.61
C ILE A 32 -1.96 -13.56 -21.70
N THR A 33 -1.49 -14.08 -20.56
CA THR A 33 -0.32 -14.98 -20.52
C THR A 33 -0.58 -16.29 -21.27
N THR A 34 -1.82 -16.80 -21.23
CA THR A 34 -2.21 -18.01 -21.98
C THR A 34 -2.36 -17.75 -23.48
N ALA A 35 -2.90 -16.59 -23.88
CA ALA A 35 -3.15 -16.28 -25.29
C ALA A 35 -1.87 -15.87 -26.04
N ASN A 36 -0.93 -15.19 -25.37
CA ASN A 36 0.32 -14.75 -25.97
C ASN A 36 1.44 -14.63 -24.93
N SER A 37 2.30 -15.65 -24.87
CA SER A 37 3.48 -15.69 -23.98
C SER A 37 4.54 -14.62 -24.27
N ASN A 38 4.49 -13.95 -25.43
CA ASN A 38 5.42 -12.88 -25.78
C ASN A 38 4.97 -11.50 -25.28
N THR A 39 3.80 -11.40 -24.64
CA THR A 39 3.33 -10.13 -24.07
C THR A 39 4.11 -9.82 -22.79
N GLN A 40 4.81 -8.68 -22.75
CA GLN A 40 5.46 -8.23 -21.53
C GLN A 40 4.42 -7.71 -20.54
N ILE A 41 4.57 -8.03 -19.25
CA ILE A 41 3.71 -7.51 -18.18
C ILE A 41 4.59 -6.73 -17.20
N ILE A 42 4.20 -5.49 -16.91
CA ILE A 42 4.83 -4.65 -15.89
C ILE A 42 3.78 -4.33 -14.84
N GLY A 43 3.99 -4.80 -13.62
CA GLY A 43 3.12 -4.54 -12.49
C GLY A 43 3.70 -3.49 -11.54
N MET A 44 2.90 -2.51 -11.17
CA MET A 44 3.21 -1.50 -10.15
C MET A 44 2.29 -1.68 -8.96
N SER A 45 2.82 -1.52 -7.76
CA SER A 45 2.07 -1.73 -6.53
C SER A 45 2.68 -0.97 -5.37
N ALA A 46 1.86 -0.70 -4.36
CA ALA A 46 2.32 -0.48 -2.99
C ALA A 46 2.91 -1.78 -2.39
N THR A 47 3.08 -1.80 -1.07
CA THR A 47 3.63 -2.94 -0.32
C THR A 47 2.82 -4.22 -0.58
N LEU A 48 3.48 -5.25 -1.08
CA LEU A 48 2.89 -6.56 -1.37
C LEU A 48 3.34 -7.59 -0.32
N ASN A 49 2.40 -8.33 0.26
CA ASN A 49 2.70 -9.35 1.27
C ASN A 49 3.06 -10.71 0.65
N ASN A 50 2.63 -10.97 -0.58
CA ASN A 50 2.73 -12.25 -1.30
C ASN A 50 3.60 -12.15 -2.55
N ILE A 51 4.70 -11.38 -2.48
CA ILE A 51 5.59 -11.11 -3.63
C ILE A 51 6.04 -12.40 -4.32
N LYS A 52 6.39 -13.43 -3.54
CA LYS A 52 6.89 -14.69 -4.09
C LYS A 52 5.86 -15.40 -4.97
N ASP A 53 4.63 -15.52 -4.50
CA ASP A 53 3.55 -16.16 -5.26
C ASP A 53 3.25 -15.39 -6.55
N LEU A 54 3.35 -14.06 -6.48
CA LEU A 54 3.20 -13.16 -7.62
C LEU A 54 4.32 -13.32 -8.67
N GLN A 55 5.56 -13.50 -8.22
CA GLN A 55 6.70 -13.79 -9.10
C GLN A 55 6.50 -15.10 -9.84
N ASP A 56 6.06 -16.14 -9.13
CA ASP A 56 5.81 -17.45 -9.71
C ASP A 56 4.62 -17.41 -10.68
N PHE A 57 3.55 -16.68 -10.33
CA PHE A 57 2.35 -16.53 -11.17
C PHE A 57 2.63 -15.77 -12.48
N LEU A 58 3.42 -14.70 -12.43
CA LEU A 58 3.70 -13.84 -13.59
C LEU A 58 5.03 -14.18 -14.29
N ALA A 59 5.80 -15.13 -13.76
CA ALA A 59 7.19 -15.39 -14.16
C ALA A 59 8.02 -14.10 -14.22
N ALA A 60 7.95 -13.28 -13.17
CA ALA A 60 8.44 -11.91 -13.14
C ALA A 60 9.59 -11.69 -12.15
N GLU A 61 10.47 -10.75 -12.49
CA GLU A 61 11.45 -10.18 -11.56
C GLU A 61 10.82 -9.06 -10.74
N VAL A 62 11.31 -8.88 -9.51
CA VAL A 62 10.78 -7.86 -8.58
C VAL A 62 11.84 -6.81 -8.32
N TYR A 63 11.41 -5.56 -8.44
CA TYR A 63 12.14 -4.40 -7.96
C TYR A 63 11.34 -3.75 -6.83
N TYR A 64 12.02 -3.46 -5.72
CA TYR A 64 11.43 -2.80 -4.55
C TYR A 64 12.33 -1.65 -4.10
N ASN A 65 11.71 -0.54 -3.70
CA ASN A 65 12.37 0.62 -3.11
C ASN A 65 11.41 1.29 -2.13
N ASP A 66 11.91 1.72 -0.97
CA ASP A 66 11.18 2.48 0.05
C ASP A 66 11.32 4.00 -0.10
N PHE A 67 12.02 4.46 -1.13
CA PHE A 67 12.17 5.87 -1.46
C PHE A 67 10.81 6.58 -1.55
N ARG A 68 10.68 7.65 -0.75
CA ARG A 68 9.59 8.63 -0.89
C ARG A 68 10.16 10.00 -1.23
N PRO A 69 9.58 10.70 -2.22
CA PRO A 69 10.06 12.03 -2.62
C PRO A 69 9.84 13.10 -1.54
N VAL A 70 8.93 12.84 -0.59
CA VAL A 70 8.64 13.71 0.55
C VAL A 70 8.72 12.87 1.81
N ILE A 71 9.32 13.44 2.86
CA ILE A 71 9.43 12.81 4.18
C ILE A 71 8.02 12.62 4.73
N LEU A 72 7.74 11.40 5.20
CA LEU A 72 6.52 11.08 5.93
C LEU A 72 6.82 11.13 7.43
N GLU A 73 6.21 12.07 8.14
CA GLU A 73 6.21 12.11 9.60
C GLU A 73 4.89 11.52 10.12
N GLU A 74 4.99 10.53 11.00
CA GLU A 74 3.83 9.82 11.56
C GLU A 74 3.60 10.27 13.01
N TYR A 75 2.32 10.43 13.36
CA TYR A 75 1.88 10.93 14.66
C TYR A 75 0.71 10.10 15.18
N VAL A 76 0.63 9.98 16.50
CA VAL A 76 -0.52 9.41 17.22
C VAL A 76 -1.11 10.50 18.13
N LYS A 77 -2.40 10.78 17.97
CA LYS A 77 -3.16 11.67 18.86
C LYS A 77 -3.76 10.83 19.99
N VAL A 78 -3.64 11.30 21.22
CA VAL A 78 -4.35 10.76 22.40
C VAL A 78 -4.88 11.96 23.17
N GLU A 79 -6.20 12.12 23.21
CA GLU A 79 -6.85 13.34 23.71
C GLU A 79 -6.22 14.59 23.05
N ASP A 80 -5.82 15.58 23.85
CA ASP A 80 -5.15 16.79 23.39
C ASP A 80 -3.63 16.62 23.20
N ASN A 81 -3.08 15.41 23.33
CA ASN A 81 -1.65 15.17 23.18
C ASN A 81 -1.32 14.56 21.82
N LEU A 82 -0.27 15.08 21.19
CA LEU A 82 0.28 14.54 19.95
C LEU A 82 1.65 13.92 20.21
N PHE A 83 1.77 12.64 19.87
CA PHE A 83 3.00 11.86 20.00
C PHE A 83 3.59 11.61 18.61
N LYS A 84 4.88 11.90 18.42
CA LYS A 84 5.62 11.56 17.22
C LYS A 84 6.00 10.08 17.24
N VAL A 85 5.80 9.39 16.12
CA VAL A 85 6.23 8.00 15.95
C VAL A 85 7.72 7.97 15.65
N ASN A 86 8.50 7.39 16.57
CA ASN A 86 9.92 7.13 16.33
C ASN A 86 10.09 5.73 15.70
N GLN A 87 10.20 5.68 14.38
CA GLN A 87 10.39 4.42 13.64
C GLN A 87 11.73 3.71 13.95
N LYS A 88 12.68 4.38 14.61
CA LYS A 88 13.99 3.82 14.98
C LYS A 88 14.06 3.32 16.42
N ALA A 89 12.98 3.45 17.20
CA ALA A 89 12.93 2.95 18.57
C ALA A 89 13.14 1.42 18.60
N LEU A 90 13.97 0.95 19.55
CA LEU A 90 14.30 -0.48 19.70
C LEU A 90 13.32 -1.22 20.60
N ASP A 91 12.60 -0.49 21.45
CA ASP A 91 11.60 -0.98 22.39
C ASP A 91 10.24 -0.30 22.15
N GLN A 92 9.17 -0.94 22.62
CA GLN A 92 7.81 -0.43 22.43
C GLN A 92 7.54 0.84 23.24
N ASP A 93 8.18 0.99 24.41
CA ASP A 93 7.95 2.10 25.32
C ASP A 93 8.51 3.43 24.75
N SER A 94 9.56 3.35 23.93
CA SER A 94 10.20 4.49 23.28
C SER A 94 9.65 4.80 21.88
N LYS A 95 8.63 4.06 21.41
CA LYS A 95 8.08 4.22 20.05
C LYS A 95 7.28 5.51 19.86
N LEU A 96 6.75 6.06 20.95
CA LEU A 96 5.93 7.27 20.97
C LEU A 96 6.61 8.34 21.82
N GLU A 97 7.08 9.40 21.17
CA GLU A 97 7.68 10.54 21.84
C GLU A 97 6.65 11.67 21.91
N HIS A 98 6.35 12.16 23.11
CA HIS A 98 5.44 13.31 23.24
C HIS A 98 6.04 14.52 22.53
N GLU A 99 5.33 15.05 21.53
CA GLU A 99 5.82 16.19 20.75
C GLU A 99 5.19 17.50 21.23
N ARG A 100 3.86 17.53 21.34
CA ARG A 100 3.14 18.76 21.70
C ARG A 100 1.72 18.50 22.20
N PHE A 101 1.20 19.51 22.89
CA PHE A 101 -0.22 19.63 23.20
C PHE A 101 -0.95 20.38 22.07
N LEU A 102 -2.11 19.87 21.65
CA LEU A 102 -2.97 20.47 20.65
C LEU A 102 -3.87 21.50 21.32
N THR A 103 -3.72 22.77 20.95
CA THR A 103 -4.64 23.85 21.34
C THR A 103 -5.66 24.09 20.24
N TYR A 104 -6.28 23.01 19.76
CA TYR A 104 -7.33 23.11 18.74
C TYR A 104 -8.70 23.18 19.43
N PRO A 105 -9.50 24.24 19.21
CA PRO A 105 -10.83 24.35 19.79
C PRO A 105 -11.78 23.43 19.02
N TYR A 106 -11.83 22.16 19.40
CA TYR A 106 -12.82 21.24 18.89
C TYR A 106 -14.22 21.80 19.19
N ASN A 107 -15.00 22.05 18.14
CA ASN A 107 -16.39 22.40 18.31
C ASN A 107 -17.19 21.14 18.67
N LYS A 108 -18.45 21.31 19.11
CA LYS A 108 -19.29 20.18 19.55
C LYS A 108 -19.58 19.13 18.47
N GLU A 109 -19.42 19.48 17.19
CA GLU A 109 -19.62 18.57 16.06
C GLU A 109 -18.38 17.71 15.84
N LEU A 110 -17.19 18.30 15.88
CA LEU A 110 -15.92 17.59 15.75
C LEU A 110 -15.66 16.64 16.92
N HIS A 111 -16.07 17.00 18.14
CA HIS A 111 -16.04 16.08 19.30
C HIS A 111 -17.01 14.89 19.18
N ARG A 112 -18.03 14.96 18.31
CA ARG A 112 -18.92 13.83 18.04
C ARG A 112 -18.33 12.87 16.99
N GLU A 113 -17.56 13.39 16.04
CA GLU A 113 -16.92 12.60 14.99
C GLU A 113 -15.64 11.90 15.47
N ASP A 114 -14.94 12.52 16.41
CA ASP A 114 -13.74 12.00 17.06
C ASP A 114 -13.98 11.97 18.59
N PRO A 115 -14.74 10.97 19.10
CA PRO A 115 -15.19 10.90 20.48
C PRO A 115 -14.13 10.35 21.45
N ASP A 116 -12.87 10.22 21.01
CA ASP A 116 -11.74 9.78 21.83
C ASP A 116 -11.69 10.48 23.20
#